data_AF-A0A3M1Z1S6-F1
#
_entry.id   AF-A0A3M1Z1S6-F1
#
_cell.length_a   1.000
_cell.length_b   1.000
_cell.length_c   1.000
_cell.angle_alpha   90.00
_cell.angle_beta   90.00
_cell.angle_gamma   90.00
#
_symmetry.space_group_name_H-M   'P 1'
#
loop_
_entity.id
_entity.type
_entity.pdbx_description
1 polymer ?
#
loop_
_entity_poly.entity_id
_entity_poly.type
_entity_poly.pdbx_seq_one_letter_code
_entity_poly.pdbx_strand_id
1 'polypeptide(L)'
;MEQWEYLSVFIQADTKDKSIREYLKQQWPDEKPKRYSPKALMPELNKLGAEGWELMHIEPVIQGGKDDILQGGNGRWTHVYFCVFKRRKTIPAVMPVDASGRPMHGRGGGD
;
A
#
# COMPACT_ATOMS: atom_id res chain seq x y z
N MET A 1 6.50 11.00 -21.98
CA MET A 1 6.08 9.58 -21.85
C MET A 1 5.51 9.39 -20.46
N GLU A 2 4.42 8.63 -20.32
CA GLU A 2 3.89 8.29 -19.01
C GLU A 2 4.91 7.42 -18.26
N GLN A 3 5.19 7.75 -16.99
CA GLN A 3 6.04 6.96 -16.11
C GLN A 3 5.22 6.43 -14.94
N TRP A 4 5.54 5.21 -14.50
CA TRP A 4 4.86 4.54 -13.40
C TRP A 4 5.80 4.37 -12.22
N GLU A 5 5.24 4.52 -11.03
CA GLU A 5 5.86 4.13 -9.77
C GLU A 5 5.18 2.84 -9.29
N TYR A 6 5.97 1.90 -8.78
CA TYR A 6 5.49 0.61 -8.28
C TYR A 6 5.79 0.48 -6.79
N LEU A 7 4.85 -0.10 -6.06
CA LEU A 7 4.98 -0.41 -4.64
C LEU A 7 4.69 -1.90 -4.43
N SER A 8 5.63 -2.59 -3.79
CA SER A 8 5.49 -4.00 -3.39
C SER A 8 5.48 -4.07 -1.87
N VAL A 9 4.44 -4.65 -1.28
CA VAL A 9 4.26 -4.68 0.18
C VAL A 9 3.58 -5.97 0.62
N PHE A 10 3.94 -6.44 1.81
CA PHE A 10 3.22 -7.51 2.49
C PHE A 10 2.13 -6.92 3.38
N ILE A 11 0.89 -7.38 3.22
CA ILE A 11 -0.24 -6.99 4.06
C ILE A 11 -0.75 -8.23 4.78
N GLN A 12 -0.94 -8.12 6.10
CA GLN A 12 -1.42 -9.22 6.93
C GLN A 12 -2.89 -9.04 7.24
N ALA A 13 -3.67 -10.09 6.97
CA ALA A 13 -5.04 -10.17 7.45
C ALA A 13 -5.03 -10.59 8.93
N ASP A 14 -4.81 -9.64 9.85
CA ASP A 14 -4.92 -9.87 11.30
C ASP A 14 -5.84 -8.83 11.97
N THR A 15 -6.97 -9.29 12.52
CA THR A 15 -7.92 -8.44 13.24
C THR A 15 -7.53 -8.18 14.70
N LYS A 16 -6.33 -8.58 15.14
CA LYS A 16 -5.79 -8.21 16.45
C LYS A 16 -5.50 -6.72 16.57
N ASP A 17 -5.21 -6.07 15.45
CA ASP A 17 -5.06 -4.62 15.42
C ASP A 17 -6.37 -3.94 15.81
N LYS A 18 -6.30 -3.03 16.78
CA LYS A 18 -7.46 -2.33 17.32
C LYS A 18 -8.15 -1.48 16.25
N SER A 19 -7.39 -0.79 15.40
CA SER A 19 -7.92 0.06 14.32
C SER A 19 -8.67 -0.76 13.29
N ILE A 20 -8.13 -1.93 12.90
CA ILE A 20 -8.78 -2.87 11.98
C ILE A 20 -10.07 -3.38 12.60
N ARG A 21 -10.04 -3.78 13.87
CA ARG A 21 -11.22 -4.30 14.56
C ARG A 21 -12.33 -3.25 14.67
N GLU A 22 -11.98 -2.01 14.97
CA GLU A 22 -12.92 -0.89 15.01
C GLU A 22 -13.52 -0.61 13.64
N TYR A 23 -12.70 -0.58 12.59
CA TYR A 23 -13.16 -0.46 11.21
C TYR A 23 -14.16 -1.56 10.84
N LEU A 24 -13.83 -2.83 11.10
CA LEU A 24 -14.70 -3.96 10.79
C LEU A 24 -16.04 -3.89 11.55
N LYS A 25 -16.02 -3.44 12.82
CA LYS A 25 -17.24 -3.27 13.61
C LYS A 25 -18.10 -2.11 13.11
N GLN A 26 -17.50 -1.05 12.58
CA GLN A 26 -18.24 0.06 11.97
C GLN A 26 -18.90 -0.36 10.64
N GLN A 27 -18.18 -1.12 9.81
CA GLN A 27 -18.70 -1.58 8.51
C GLN A 27 -19.71 -2.73 8.65
N TRP A 28 -19.49 -3.64 9.60
CA TRP A 28 -20.34 -4.81 9.86
C TRP A 28 -20.58 -4.98 11.36
N PRO A 29 -21.49 -4.18 11.95
CA PRO A 29 -21.73 -4.18 13.40
C PRO A 29 -22.27 -5.51 13.93
N ASP A 30 -23.01 -6.25 13.11
CA ASP A 30 -23.64 -7.52 13.49
C ASP A 30 -22.73 -8.74 13.27
N GLU A 31 -21.58 -8.57 12.60
CA GLU A 31 -20.66 -9.66 12.34
C GLU A 31 -19.51 -9.71 13.38
N LYS A 32 -19.24 -10.90 13.91
CA LYS A 32 -18.02 -11.13 14.69
C LYS A 32 -16.85 -11.38 13.73
N PRO A 33 -15.84 -10.48 13.65
CA PRO A 33 -14.74 -10.64 12.72
C PRO A 33 -13.91 -11.88 13.05
N LYS A 34 -13.67 -12.73 12.04
CA LYS A 34 -12.72 -13.85 12.15
C LYS A 34 -11.29 -13.29 12.18
N ARG A 35 -10.42 -13.87 13.02
CA ARG A 35 -9.06 -13.36 13.26
C ARG A 35 -8.26 -13.10 11.98
N TYR A 36 -8.35 -14.02 11.02
CA TYR A 36 -7.62 -13.95 9.76
C TYR A 36 -8.54 -13.70 8.56
N SER A 37 -9.61 -12.92 8.78
CA SER A 37 -10.54 -12.56 7.71
C SER A 37 -9.85 -11.68 6.66
N PRO A 38 -9.97 -11.96 5.35
CA PRO A 38 -9.50 -11.06 4.30
C PRO A 38 -10.09 -9.64 4.37
N LYS A 39 -11.25 -9.45 5.05
CA LYS A 39 -11.82 -8.12 5.33
C LYS A 39 -10.83 -7.23 6.10
N ALA A 40 -9.92 -7.82 6.87
CA ALA A 40 -8.87 -7.11 7.61
C ALA A 40 -7.87 -6.37 6.70
N LEU A 41 -7.78 -6.73 5.41
CA LEU A 41 -6.91 -6.04 4.45
C LEU A 41 -7.49 -4.68 4.02
N MET A 42 -8.81 -4.50 4.14
CA MET A 42 -9.53 -3.37 3.56
C MET A 42 -9.04 -2.00 4.04
N PRO A 43 -8.73 -1.76 5.34
CA PRO A 43 -8.21 -0.47 5.78
C PRO A 43 -6.95 -0.03 5.03
N GLU A 44 -5.96 -0.92 4.91
CA GLU A 44 -4.69 -0.61 4.23
C GLU A 44 -4.89 -0.48 2.72
N LEU A 45 -5.69 -1.36 2.11
CA LEU A 45 -6.00 -1.28 0.67
C LEU A 45 -6.71 0.04 0.32
N ASN A 46 -7.67 0.46 1.16
CA ASN A 46 -8.40 1.72 0.96
C ASN A 46 -7.49 2.94 1.16
N LYS A 47 -6.59 2.89 2.15
CA LYS A 47 -5.59 3.94 2.37
C LYS A 47 -4.68 4.11 1.15
N LEU A 48 -4.14 3.00 0.61
CA LEU A 48 -3.32 3.02 -0.59
C LEU A 48 -4.12 3.54 -1.81
N GLY A 49 -5.37 3.13 -1.96
CA GLY A 49 -6.27 3.66 -2.99
C GLY A 49 -6.46 5.17 -2.88
N ALA A 50 -6.63 5.70 -1.66
CA ALA A 50 -6.76 7.14 -1.41
C ALA A 50 -5.46 7.92 -1.72
N GLU A 51 -4.31 7.28 -1.60
CA GLU A 51 -2.99 7.82 -1.99
C GLU A 51 -2.72 7.75 -3.51
N GLY A 52 -3.70 7.25 -4.29
CA GLY A 52 -3.62 7.13 -5.75
C GLY A 52 -2.93 5.85 -6.23
N TRP A 53 -2.71 4.87 -5.36
CA TRP A 53 -2.21 3.56 -5.74
C TRP A 53 -3.32 2.66 -6.28
N GLU A 54 -3.06 2.02 -7.40
CA GLU A 54 -3.92 1.01 -8.02
C GLU A 54 -3.35 -0.38 -7.71
N LEU A 55 -4.15 -1.26 -7.10
CA LEU A 55 -3.76 -2.64 -6.82
C LEU A 55 -3.68 -3.43 -8.14
N MET A 56 -2.51 -3.97 -8.43
CA MET A 56 -2.21 -4.73 -9.65
C MET A 56 -2.23 -6.24 -9.44
N HIS A 57 -1.72 -6.68 -8.30
CA HIS A 57 -1.59 -8.09 -7.99
C HIS A 57 -1.72 -8.32 -6.50
N ILE A 58 -2.34 -9.43 -6.13
CA ILE A 58 -2.42 -9.92 -4.76
C ILE A 58 -2.33 -11.45 -4.77
N GLU A 59 -1.44 -12.00 -3.95
CA GLU A 59 -1.33 -13.45 -3.76
C GLU A 59 -1.04 -13.81 -2.30
N PRO A 60 -1.59 -14.93 -1.80
CA PRO A 60 -1.24 -15.44 -0.48
C PRO A 60 0.18 -16.03 -0.49
N VAL A 61 1.01 -15.64 0.47
CA VAL A 61 2.41 -16.07 0.55
C VAL A 61 2.78 -16.57 1.94
N ILE A 62 3.84 -17.36 2.03
CA ILE A 62 4.50 -17.66 3.29
C ILE A 62 5.74 -16.77 3.37
N GLN A 63 5.65 -15.69 4.17
CA GLN A 63 6.76 -14.78 4.41
C GLN A 63 7.73 -15.41 5.43
N GLY A 64 9.00 -15.50 5.04
CA GLY A 64 10.11 -15.88 5.89
C GLY A 64 10.61 -14.70 6.73
N GLY A 65 11.63 -14.95 7.55
CA GLY A 65 12.13 -13.96 8.51
C GLY A 65 12.92 -12.81 7.90
N LYS A 66 13.22 -12.84 6.59
CA LYS A 66 14.02 -11.83 5.88
C LYS A 66 13.30 -11.26 4.65
N ASP A 67 11.97 -11.17 4.73
CA ASP A 67 11.09 -10.80 3.60
C ASP A 67 11.22 -11.75 2.39
N ASP A 68 11.83 -12.91 2.60
CA ASP A 68 11.91 -14.00 1.64
C ASP A 68 10.56 -14.71 1.54
N ILE A 69 10.20 -15.16 0.35
CA ILE A 69 8.95 -15.89 0.12
C ILE A 69 9.29 -17.38 0.01
N LEU A 70 8.69 -18.18 0.89
CA LEU A 70 8.77 -19.62 0.75
C LEU A 70 7.79 -20.09 -0.34
N GLN A 71 8.34 -20.46 -1.49
CA GLN A 71 7.57 -21.10 -2.56
C GLN A 71 7.13 -22.50 -2.08
N GLY A 72 5.82 -22.71 -1.95
CA GLY A 72 5.26 -23.93 -1.36
C GLY A 72 4.53 -24.82 -2.37
N GLY A 73 4.82 -26.13 -2.34
CA GLY A 73 4.01 -27.20 -2.95
C GLY A 73 3.13 -27.96 -1.94
N ASN A 74 3.31 -27.72 -0.64
CA ASN A 74 2.62 -28.43 0.43
C ASN A 74 1.67 -27.43 1.12
N GLY A 75 0.35 -27.56 0.91
CA GLY A 75 -0.67 -26.58 1.32
C GLY A 75 -0.57 -26.07 2.76
N ARG A 76 0.11 -24.93 2.95
CA ARG A 76 0.22 -24.22 4.24
C ARG A 76 -0.83 -23.12 4.30
N TRP A 77 -1.47 -22.99 5.46
CA TRP A 77 -2.34 -21.84 5.74
C TRP A 77 -1.50 -20.58 5.94
N THR A 78 -1.91 -19.49 5.30
CA THR A 78 -1.33 -18.17 5.49
C THR A 78 -2.42 -17.12 5.63
N HIS A 79 -2.07 -16.01 6.28
CA HIS A 79 -2.87 -14.80 6.35
C HIS A 79 -2.05 -13.59 5.87
N VAL A 80 -0.90 -13.83 5.24
CA VAL A 80 -0.02 -12.81 4.67
C VAL A 80 -0.20 -12.80 3.16
N TYR A 81 -0.33 -11.59 2.61
CA TYR A 81 -0.55 -11.38 1.19
C TYR A 81 0.55 -10.49 0.63
N PHE A 82 1.18 -10.93 -0.45
CA PHE A 82 2.06 -10.08 -1.24
C PHE A 82 1.21 -9.28 -2.22
N CYS A 83 1.31 -7.95 -2.13
CA CYS A 83 0.54 -7.04 -2.95
C CYS A 83 1.48 -6.17 -3.79
N VAL A 84 1.14 -5.98 -5.06
CA VAL A 84 1.82 -5.05 -5.97
C VAL A 84 0.85 -3.97 -6.38
N PHE A 85 1.28 -2.72 -6.29
CA PHE A 85 0.53 -1.54 -6.68
C PHE A 85 1.30 -0.75 -7.73
N LYS A 86 0.57 0.04 -8.52
CA LYS A 86 1.14 1.05 -9.42
C LYS A 86 0.47 2.41 -9.20
N ARG A 87 1.19 3.50 -9.47
CA ARG A 87 0.59 4.83 -9.64
C ARG A 87 1.34 5.63 -10.69
N ARG A 88 0.71 6.65 -11.26
CA ARG A 88 1.36 7.55 -12.20
C ARG A 88 2.40 8.40 -11.46
N LYS A 89 3.63 8.44 -11.98
CA LYS A 89 4.65 9.34 -11.46
C LYS A 89 4.31 10.74 -11.94
N THR A 90 3.96 11.63 -11.02
CA THR A 90 3.95 13.06 -11.28
C THR A 90 5.40 13.48 -11.49
N ILE A 91 5.86 13.47 -12.74
CA ILE A 91 7.10 14.14 -13.11
C ILE A 91 6.81 15.62 -12.88
N PRO A 92 7.51 16.31 -11.95
CA PRO A 92 7.37 17.75 -11.83
C PRO A 92 7.68 18.33 -13.21
N ALA A 93 6.70 18.99 -13.82
CA ALA A 93 6.83 19.55 -15.15
C ALA A 93 7.88 20.65 -15.10
N VAL A 94 9.15 20.27 -15.32
CA VAL A 94 10.33 21.15 -15.41
C VAL A 94 10.46 22.08 -14.21
N MET A 95 11.37 21.80 -13.27
CA MET A 95 11.82 22.87 -12.38
C MET A 95 12.26 24.03 -13.27
N PRO A 96 11.68 25.24 -13.17
CA PRO A 96 12.15 26.37 -13.95
C PRO A 96 13.61 26.56 -13.60
N VAL A 97 14.47 26.27 -14.57
CA VAL A 97 15.87 26.61 -14.50
C VAL A 97 15.98 28.06 -14.93
N ASP A 98 16.81 28.83 -14.25
CA ASP A 98 17.17 30.15 -14.75
C ASP A 98 17.95 30.04 -16.08
N ALA A 99 18.24 31.17 -16.72
CA ALA A 99 19.03 31.21 -17.96
C ALA A 99 20.45 30.60 -17.83
N SER A 100 20.89 30.25 -16.62
CA SER A 100 22.17 29.58 -16.32
C SER A 100 22.03 28.08 -16.03
N GLY A 101 20.82 27.51 -16.13
CA GLY A 101 20.58 26.08 -15.91
C GLY A 101 20.44 25.67 -14.45
N ARG A 102 20.29 26.62 -13.51
CA ARG A 102 20.16 26.30 -12.07
C ARG A 102 18.69 26.22 -11.64
N PRO A 103 18.31 25.27 -10.76
CA PRO A 103 16.94 25.17 -10.26
C PRO A 103 16.56 26.40 -9.44
N MET A 104 15.46 27.07 -9.82
CA MET A 104 14.91 28.19 -9.06
C MET A 104 14.30 27.68 -7.74
N HIS A 105 14.99 27.89 -6.61
CA HIS A 105 14.36 27.80 -5.30
C HIS A 105 13.50 29.03 -5.06
N GLY A 106 12.19 28.82 -4.87
CA GLY A 106 11.23 29.89 -4.62
C GLY A 106 11.68 30.76 -3.43
N ARG A 107 11.89 32.05 -3.67
CA ARG A 107 12.07 33.03 -2.58
C ARG A 107 10.75 33.10 -1.83
N GLY A 108 10.74 32.65 -0.58
CA GLY A 108 9.65 32.94 0.35
C GLY A 108 9.51 34.45 0.49
N GLY A 109 8.31 34.95 0.18
CA GLY A 109 7.90 36.30 0.52
C GLY A 109 7.72 36.38 2.03
N GLY A 110 8.50 37.24 2.68
CA GLY A 110 8.19 37.76 3.99
C GLY A 110 7.49 39.10 3.80
N ASP A 111 6.31 39.21 4.40
CA ASP A 111 5.73 40.47 4.88
C ASP A 111 5.70 40.40 6.42
#